data_AF-X1ADD2-F1
#
_entry.id   AF-X1ADD2-F1
#
_cell.length_a   1.000
_cell.length_b   1.000
_cell.length_c   1.000
_cell.angle_alpha   90.00
_cell.angle_beta   90.00
_cell.angle_gamma   90.00
#
_symmetry.space_group_name_H-M   'P 1'
#
loop_
_entity.id
_entity.type
_entity.pdbx_description
1 polymer ?
#
loop_
_entity_poly.entity_id
_entity_poly.type
_entity_poly.pdbx_seq_one_letter_code
_entity_poly.pdbx_strand_id
1 'polypeptide(L)'
;FIGAGSFVFGEAVLTDILTFPSLRKDTLICLEDIDPARLDIMFRYLSRIIEDNPQDLKDVQIEKTTNQKKAIEDAKYIINAIQVGWLDVMKFDFDIPLKYGVTQCVGDTLGPGGVFRFLRTVPALKSILEDIQDVGYNTGKNGDTPLFLNYTNPMAMNTWYCNTLLPDSTIGLCHSVQSTAQLLRSALGVKKEE
;
A
#
# COMPACT_ATOMS: atom_id res chain seq x y z
N PHE A 1 -3.54 5.44 -4.99
CA PHE A 1 -3.11 4.07 -4.61
C PHE A 1 -1.81 3.79 -5.36
N ILE A 2 -0.68 3.82 -4.66
CA ILE A 2 0.66 3.65 -5.22
C ILE A 2 1.03 2.16 -5.19
N GLY A 3 1.46 1.62 -6.33
CA GLY A 3 1.66 0.17 -6.51
C GLY A 3 0.37 -0.59 -6.84
N ALA A 4 -0.53 0.02 -7.59
CA ALA A 4 -1.83 -0.54 -7.97
C ALA A 4 -1.75 -1.80 -8.85
N GLY A 5 -0.58 -2.09 -9.43
CA GLY A 5 -0.29 -3.34 -10.13
C GLY A 5 -0.21 -4.56 -9.20
N SER A 6 -0.22 -4.36 -7.88
CA SER A 6 -0.41 -5.42 -6.88
C SER A 6 -1.87 -5.91 -6.90
N PHE A 7 -2.24 -6.67 -7.93
CA PHE A 7 -3.64 -6.93 -8.26
C PHE A 7 -4.45 -7.54 -7.11
N VAL A 8 -4.02 -8.68 -6.56
CA VAL A 8 -4.77 -9.40 -5.51
C VAL A 8 -4.97 -8.54 -4.25
N PHE A 9 -3.93 -7.78 -3.86
CA PHE A 9 -4.00 -6.93 -2.68
C PHE A 9 -4.82 -5.66 -2.94
N GLY A 10 -4.55 -5.00 -4.07
CA GLY A 10 -5.24 -3.78 -4.49
C GLY A 10 -6.72 -4.02 -4.71
N GLU A 11 -7.10 -5.13 -5.33
CA GLU A 11 -8.49 -5.54 -5.54
C GLU A 11 -9.24 -5.55 -4.21
N ALA A 12 -8.74 -6.27 -3.19
CA ALA A 12 -9.42 -6.38 -1.91
C ALA A 12 -9.60 -5.01 -1.24
N VAL A 13 -8.53 -4.20 -1.15
CA VAL A 13 -8.60 -2.90 -0.49
C VAL A 13 -9.50 -1.92 -1.24
N LEU A 14 -9.38 -1.86 -2.58
CA LEU A 14 -10.13 -0.92 -3.40
C LEU A 14 -11.61 -1.28 -3.43
N THR A 15 -11.95 -2.57 -3.55
CA THR A 15 -13.34 -3.02 -3.50
C THR A 15 -13.96 -2.81 -2.12
N ASP A 16 -13.22 -3.08 -1.04
CA ASP A 16 -13.67 -2.78 0.33
C ASP A 16 -14.01 -1.30 0.49
N ILE A 17 -13.17 -0.38 0.02
CA ILE A 17 -13.45 1.07 0.04
C ILE A 17 -14.79 1.37 -0.63
N LEU A 18 -15.07 0.75 -1.78
CA LEU A 18 -16.33 0.91 -2.50
C LEU A 18 -17.52 0.29 -1.76
N THR A 19 -17.34 -0.58 -0.76
CA THR A 19 -18.46 -1.09 0.05
C THR A 19 -18.95 -0.09 1.11
N PHE A 20 -18.17 0.92 1.49
CA PHE A 20 -18.53 1.89 2.53
C PHE A 20 -19.18 3.15 1.93
N PRO A 21 -20.48 3.43 2.19
CA PRO A 21 -21.16 4.60 1.61
C PRO A 21 -20.48 5.94 1.92
N SER A 22 -19.86 6.07 3.11
CA SER A 22 -19.14 7.27 3.53
C SER A 22 -17.90 7.58 2.69
N LEU A 23 -17.38 6.61 1.94
CA LEU A 23 -16.18 6.74 1.09
C LEU A 23 -16.51 6.83 -0.40
N ARG A 24 -17.80 6.82 -0.80
CA ARG A 24 -18.20 6.87 -2.21
C ARG A 24 -18.45 8.27 -2.74
N LYS A 25 -18.92 9.16 -1.88
CA LYS A 25 -19.39 10.49 -2.28
C LYS A 25 -18.22 11.38 -2.67
N ASP A 26 -18.24 11.89 -3.90
CA ASP A 26 -17.25 12.81 -4.47
C ASP A 26 -15.81 12.25 -4.38
N THR A 27 -15.67 10.94 -4.60
CA THR A 27 -14.39 10.24 -4.42
C THR A 27 -13.70 10.04 -5.75
N LEU A 28 -12.45 10.52 -5.85
CA LEU A 28 -11.53 10.17 -6.93
C LEU A 28 -10.53 9.14 -6.44
N ILE A 29 -10.45 7.99 -7.11
CA ILE A 29 -9.41 6.98 -6.89
C ILE A 29 -8.39 7.08 -8.04
N CYS A 30 -7.20 7.61 -7.75
CA CYS A 30 -6.09 7.58 -8.67
C CYS A 30 -5.25 6.31 -8.45
N LEU A 31 -5.12 5.48 -9.49
CA LEU A 31 -4.29 4.28 -9.49
C LEU A 31 -2.91 4.61 -10.09
N GLU A 32 -1.87 4.21 -9.38
CA GLU A 32 -0.50 4.47 -9.82
C GLU A 32 0.32 3.18 -9.76
N ASP A 33 1.06 2.92 -10.84
CA ASP A 33 2.11 1.90 -10.87
C ASP A 33 3.11 2.26 -11.98
N ILE A 34 4.35 1.81 -11.82
CA ILE A 34 5.41 1.97 -12.83
C ILE A 34 5.23 0.99 -14.00
N ASP A 35 4.51 -0.12 -13.79
CA ASP A 35 4.19 -1.10 -14.82
C ASP A 35 2.82 -0.78 -15.45
N PRO A 36 2.78 -0.23 -16.67
CA PRO A 36 1.52 0.18 -17.31
C PRO A 36 0.61 -1.00 -17.64
N ALA A 37 1.15 -2.20 -17.85
CA ALA A 37 0.35 -3.38 -18.18
C ALA A 37 -0.38 -3.89 -16.94
N ARG A 38 0.32 -3.98 -15.80
CA ARG A 38 -0.31 -4.35 -14.51
C ARG A 38 -1.33 -3.30 -14.06
N LEU A 39 -1.00 -2.02 -14.25
CA LEU A 39 -1.88 -0.90 -13.95
C LEU A 39 -3.18 -0.96 -14.78
N ASP A 40 -3.09 -1.30 -16.07
CA ASP A 40 -4.27 -1.41 -16.94
C ASP A 40 -5.25 -2.48 -16.46
N ILE A 41 -4.74 -3.61 -15.98
CA ILE A 41 -5.57 -4.70 -15.46
C ILE A 41 -6.40 -4.22 -14.26
N MET A 42 -5.77 -3.57 -13.27
CA MET A 42 -6.47 -3.04 -12.09
C MET A 42 -7.48 -1.95 -12.47
N PHE A 43 -7.10 -1.05 -13.37
CA PHE A 43 -7.99 0.02 -13.83
C PHE A 43 -9.25 -0.56 -14.49
N ARG A 44 -9.09 -1.47 -15.45
CA ARG A 44 -10.22 -2.10 -16.15
C ARG A 44 -11.13 -2.88 -15.19
N TYR A 45 -10.54 -3.56 -14.22
CA TYR A 45 -11.29 -4.28 -13.19
C TYR A 45 -12.18 -3.32 -12.38
N LEU A 46 -11.62 -2.21 -11.87
CA LEU A 46 -12.41 -1.22 -11.14
C LEU A 46 -13.41 -0.47 -12.02
N SER A 47 -13.06 -0.16 -13.28
CA SER A 47 -14.01 0.43 -14.24
C SER A 47 -15.25 -0.44 -14.36
N ARG A 48 -15.04 -1.76 -14.50
CA ARG A 48 -16.13 -2.71 -14.65
C ARG A 48 -17.03 -2.75 -13.42
N ILE A 49 -16.46 -2.71 -12.21
CA ILE A 49 -17.24 -2.67 -10.97
C ILE A 49 -18.13 -1.43 -10.90
N ILE A 50 -17.61 -0.26 -11.30
CA ILE A 50 -18.38 0.99 -11.31
C ILE A 50 -19.49 0.94 -12.36
N GLU A 51 -19.18 0.46 -13.57
CA GLU A 51 -20.15 0.28 -14.67
C GLU A 51 -21.29 -0.67 -14.29
N ASP A 52 -20.98 -1.76 -13.58
CA ASP A 52 -21.98 -2.76 -13.16
C ASP A 52 -22.83 -2.29 -11.96
N ASN A 53 -22.43 -1.21 -11.25
CA ASN A 53 -23.12 -0.69 -10.05
C ASN A 53 -23.41 0.83 -10.12
N PRO A 54 -24.09 1.32 -11.17
CA PRO A 54 -24.18 2.75 -11.48
C PRO A 54 -25.01 3.55 -10.45
N GLN A 55 -25.92 2.92 -9.70
CA GLN A 55 -26.71 3.62 -8.69
C GLN A 55 -25.90 3.89 -7.41
N ASP A 56 -25.08 2.92 -7.01
CA ASP A 56 -24.31 2.99 -5.78
C ASP A 56 -22.99 3.74 -5.93
N LEU A 57 -22.39 3.71 -7.14
CA LEU A 57 -21.04 4.21 -7.41
C LEU A 57 -20.99 5.42 -8.35
N LYS A 58 -22.13 6.07 -8.64
CA LYS A 58 -22.21 7.25 -9.55
C LYS A 58 -21.28 8.42 -9.21
N ASP A 59 -20.95 8.59 -7.92
CA ASP A 59 -20.14 9.70 -7.42
C ASP A 59 -18.66 9.30 -7.25
N VAL A 60 -18.30 8.06 -7.64
CA VAL A 60 -16.93 7.55 -7.64
C VAL A 60 -16.33 7.72 -9.03
N GLN A 61 -15.19 8.40 -9.10
CA GLN A 61 -14.37 8.52 -10.28
C GLN A 61 -13.09 7.72 -10.11
N ILE A 62 -12.57 7.18 -11.20
CA ILE A 62 -11.28 6.49 -11.21
C ILE A 62 -10.42 7.04 -12.34
N GLU A 63 -9.13 7.12 -12.08
CA GLU A 63 -8.12 7.41 -13.09
C GLU A 63 -6.87 6.55 -12.85
N LYS A 64 -5.98 6.51 -13.84
CA LYS A 64 -4.69 5.84 -13.72
C LYS A 64 -3.57 6.71 -14.27
N THR A 65 -2.38 6.56 -13.70
CA THR A 65 -1.17 7.27 -14.11
C THR A 65 0.07 6.44 -13.82
N THR A 66 1.13 6.61 -14.60
CA THR A 66 2.47 6.09 -14.27
C THR A 66 3.37 7.19 -13.69
N ASN A 67 2.78 8.33 -13.32
CA ASN A 67 3.46 9.47 -12.73
C ASN A 67 3.07 9.57 -11.25
N GLN A 68 4.01 9.19 -10.38
CA GLN A 68 3.87 9.21 -8.92
C GLN A 68 3.38 10.56 -8.39
N LYS A 69 4.00 11.65 -8.83
CA LYS A 69 3.67 13.01 -8.39
C LYS A 69 2.24 13.39 -8.73
N LYS A 70 1.77 13.06 -9.94
CA LYS A 70 0.37 13.28 -10.35
C LYS A 70 -0.60 12.50 -9.45
N ALA A 71 -0.24 11.28 -9.04
CA ALA A 71 -1.11 10.47 -8.17
C ALA A 71 -1.18 10.97 -6.72
N ILE A 72 -0.21 11.78 -6.30
CA ILE A 72 -0.11 12.37 -4.95
C ILE A 72 -0.76 13.76 -4.90
N GLU A 73 -0.78 14.48 -6.01
CA GLU A 73 -1.36 15.82 -6.12
C GLU A 73 -2.81 15.85 -5.57
N ASP A 74 -3.05 16.72 -4.58
CA ASP A 74 -4.33 16.88 -3.87
C ASP A 74 -4.90 15.62 -3.19
N ALA A 75 -4.15 14.51 -3.14
CA ALA A 75 -4.60 13.27 -2.52
C ALA A 75 -4.66 13.41 -0.99
N LYS A 76 -5.83 13.21 -0.38
CA LYS A 76 -6.02 13.24 1.08
C LYS A 76 -5.49 12.00 1.80
N TYR A 77 -5.56 10.86 1.11
CA TYR A 77 -5.13 9.56 1.59
C TYR A 77 -4.31 8.87 0.51
N ILE A 78 -3.14 8.34 0.90
CA ILE A 78 -2.23 7.68 -0.02
C ILE A 78 -1.99 6.28 0.49
N ILE A 79 -2.56 5.28 -0.20
CA ILE A 79 -2.33 3.87 0.11
C ILE A 79 -1.12 3.40 -0.67
N ASN A 80 -0.10 2.88 0.03
CA ASN A 80 1.13 2.36 -0.54
C ASN A 80 1.22 0.84 -0.41
N ALA A 81 1.35 0.17 -1.55
CA ALA A 81 1.49 -1.28 -1.64
C ALA A 81 2.60 -1.71 -2.63
N ILE A 82 3.63 -0.89 -2.81
CA ILE A 82 4.74 -1.19 -3.73
C ILE A 82 5.56 -2.41 -3.28
N GLN A 83 6.18 -3.07 -4.25
CA GLN A 83 7.24 -4.05 -4.04
C GLN A 83 8.41 -3.75 -4.99
N VAL A 84 9.45 -3.09 -4.46
CA VAL A 84 10.61 -2.71 -5.26
C VAL A 84 11.43 -3.93 -5.66
N GLY A 85 11.63 -4.11 -6.96
CA GLY A 85 12.43 -5.17 -7.56
C GLY A 85 11.70 -6.50 -7.82
N TRP A 86 10.42 -6.60 -7.44
CA TRP A 86 9.57 -7.78 -7.67
C TRP A 86 10.26 -9.11 -7.32
N LEU A 87 9.99 -10.20 -8.06
CA LEU A 87 10.49 -11.55 -7.78
C LEU A 87 11.99 -11.71 -8.08
N ASP A 88 12.49 -11.08 -9.14
CA ASP A 88 13.88 -11.23 -9.58
C ASP A 88 14.87 -10.71 -8.53
N VAL A 89 14.53 -9.58 -7.88
CA VAL A 89 15.35 -9.05 -6.80
C VAL A 89 15.03 -9.73 -5.47
N MET A 90 13.76 -10.08 -5.22
CA MET A 90 13.36 -10.79 -3.99
C MET A 90 14.10 -12.11 -3.82
N LYS A 91 14.48 -12.79 -4.89
CA LYS A 91 15.32 -13.99 -4.83
C LYS A 91 16.61 -13.77 -4.03
N PHE A 92 17.25 -12.62 -4.16
CA PHE A 92 18.48 -12.31 -3.40
C PHE A 92 18.23 -12.09 -1.91
N ASP A 93 17.01 -11.71 -1.52
CA ASP A 93 16.62 -11.60 -0.11
C ASP A 93 16.67 -12.99 0.59
N PHE A 94 16.65 -14.09 -0.19
CA PHE A 94 16.80 -15.47 0.28
C PHE A 94 18.16 -16.10 0.01
N ASP A 95 18.63 -16.01 -1.24
CA ASP A 95 19.83 -16.74 -1.69
C ASP A 95 21.09 -16.25 -0.97
N ILE A 96 21.18 -14.94 -0.72
CA ILE A 96 22.33 -14.36 -0.03
C ILE A 96 22.36 -14.84 1.42
N PRO A 97 21.31 -14.68 2.25
CA PRO A 97 21.36 -15.16 3.64
C PRO A 97 21.55 -16.68 3.73
N LEU A 98 20.95 -17.45 2.81
CA LEU A 98 21.10 -18.90 2.77
C LEU A 98 22.57 -19.32 2.52
N LYS A 99 23.29 -18.62 1.63
CA LYS A 99 24.73 -18.85 1.41
C LYS A 99 25.57 -18.72 2.69
N TYR A 100 25.11 -17.92 3.65
CA TYR A 100 25.77 -17.71 4.95
C TYR A 100 25.11 -18.52 6.08
N GLY A 101 24.29 -19.52 5.76
CA GLY A 101 23.69 -20.43 6.75
C GLY A 101 22.44 -19.90 7.45
N VAL A 102 21.86 -18.79 6.98
CA VAL A 102 20.62 -18.22 7.52
C VAL A 102 19.44 -18.62 6.66
N THR A 103 18.62 -19.55 7.16
CA THR A 103 17.34 -19.92 6.53
C THR A 103 16.23 -18.96 6.96
N GLN A 104 15.36 -18.57 6.03
CA GLN A 104 14.25 -17.65 6.25
C GLN A 104 13.01 -18.18 5.53
N CYS A 105 11.81 -18.05 6.11
CA CYS A 105 10.57 -18.45 5.44
C CYS A 105 10.25 -17.57 4.23
N VAL A 106 9.98 -16.28 4.47
CA VAL A 106 9.67 -15.29 3.42
C VAL A 106 10.71 -14.17 3.37
N GLY A 107 11.39 -13.88 4.49
CA GLY A 107 12.47 -12.89 4.52
C GLY A 107 12.06 -11.50 4.03
N ASP A 108 10.78 -11.13 4.05
CA ASP A 108 10.30 -9.84 3.54
C ASP A 108 10.17 -8.77 4.65
N THR A 109 10.14 -9.21 5.91
CA THR A 109 9.83 -8.35 7.05
C THR A 109 10.97 -8.30 8.08
N LEU A 110 11.50 -9.46 8.44
CA LEU A 110 12.53 -9.63 9.47
C LEU A 110 13.73 -10.40 8.92
N GLY A 111 14.82 -10.42 9.70
CA GLY A 111 16.06 -11.06 9.30
C GLY A 111 16.82 -10.30 8.21
N PRO A 112 17.92 -10.86 7.70
CA PRO A 112 18.73 -10.21 6.68
C PRO A 112 17.94 -9.85 5.40
N GLY A 113 17.02 -10.72 4.95
CA GLY A 113 16.17 -10.45 3.80
C GLY A 113 15.27 -9.23 4.02
N GLY A 114 14.67 -9.11 5.21
CA GLY A 114 13.83 -7.98 5.57
C GLY A 114 14.62 -6.67 5.57
N VAL A 115 15.87 -6.70 6.06
CA VAL A 115 16.78 -5.54 6.02
C VAL A 115 17.16 -5.18 4.58
N PHE A 116 17.48 -6.16 3.72
CA PHE A 116 17.79 -5.89 2.31
C PHE A 116 16.61 -5.25 1.58
N ARG A 117 15.40 -5.77 1.83
CA ARG A 117 14.16 -5.21 1.29
C ARG A 117 13.90 -3.79 1.80
N PHE A 118 14.10 -3.51 3.10
CA PHE A 118 14.02 -2.16 3.64
C PHE A 118 14.94 -1.20 2.89
N LEU A 119 16.24 -1.52 2.84
CA LEU A 119 17.26 -0.66 2.24
C LEU A 119 16.97 -0.37 0.76
N ARG A 120 16.44 -1.35 0.03
CA ARG A 120 16.01 -1.18 -1.36
C ARG A 120 14.75 -0.33 -1.51
N THR A 121 13.88 -0.34 -0.51
CA THR A 121 12.60 0.39 -0.52
C THR A 121 12.76 1.86 -0.11
N VAL A 122 13.77 2.17 0.72
CA VAL A 122 14.08 3.52 1.24
C VAL A 122 14.09 4.62 0.16
N PRO A 123 14.76 4.46 -1.00
CA PRO A 123 14.76 5.51 -2.04
C PRO A 123 13.36 5.81 -2.60
N ALA A 124 12.53 4.78 -2.81
CA ALA A 124 11.17 4.95 -3.29
C ALA A 124 10.29 5.65 -2.24
N LEU A 125 10.40 5.25 -0.96
CA LEU A 125 9.68 5.93 0.12
C LEU A 125 10.11 7.38 0.27
N LYS A 126 11.41 7.68 0.17
CA LYS A 126 11.90 9.06 0.21
C LYS A 126 11.29 9.91 -0.90
N SER A 127 11.28 9.39 -2.12
CA SER A 127 10.66 10.04 -3.28
C SER A 127 9.17 10.33 -3.05
N ILE A 128 8.41 9.36 -2.53
CA ILE A 128 6.98 9.55 -2.22
C ILE A 128 6.78 10.64 -1.16
N LEU A 129 7.61 10.65 -0.10
CA LEU A 129 7.51 11.67 0.94
C LEU A 129 7.87 13.07 0.43
N GLU A 130 8.86 13.18 -0.45
CA GLU A 130 9.21 14.44 -1.10
C GLU A 130 8.04 14.95 -1.96
N ASP A 131 7.39 14.09 -2.74
CA ASP A 131 6.20 14.46 -3.51
C ASP A 131 5.02 14.83 -2.59
N ILE A 132 4.82 14.12 -1.47
CA ILE A 132 3.81 14.48 -0.46
C ILE A 132 4.06 15.90 0.07
N GLN A 133 5.31 16.25 0.35
CA GLN A 133 5.68 17.57 0.85
C GLN A 133 5.64 18.68 -0.21
N ASP A 134 5.61 18.33 -1.50
CA ASP A 134 5.64 19.30 -2.60
C ASP A 134 4.23 19.53 -3.18
N VAL A 135 3.46 18.47 -3.38
CA VAL A 135 2.14 18.52 -4.05
C VAL A 135 1.01 17.84 -3.28
N GLY A 136 1.30 17.24 -2.12
CA GLY A 136 0.28 16.60 -1.31
C GLY A 136 -0.84 17.55 -0.91
N TYR A 137 -1.99 16.99 -0.58
CA TYR A 137 -3.16 17.77 -0.15
C TYR A 137 -2.81 18.81 0.93
N ASN A 138 -3.26 20.06 0.73
CA ASN A 138 -3.03 21.19 1.64
C ASN A 138 -1.56 21.58 1.93
N THR A 139 -0.60 21.09 1.14
CA THR A 139 0.81 21.49 1.26
C THR A 139 0.97 23.02 1.26
N GLY A 140 1.72 23.55 2.23
CA GLY A 140 2.02 24.99 2.36
C GLY A 140 0.89 25.86 2.91
N LYS A 141 -0.27 25.28 3.23
CA LYS A 141 -1.33 25.92 4.01
C LYS A 141 -1.21 25.42 5.46
N ASN A 142 -1.71 26.15 6.46
CA ASN A 142 -1.78 25.71 7.88
C ASN A 142 -2.69 24.47 8.09
N GLY A 143 -2.70 23.52 7.15
CA GLY A 143 -3.62 22.40 7.05
C GLY A 143 -2.91 21.06 7.10
N ASP A 144 -3.72 20.03 7.19
CA ASP A 144 -3.29 18.65 7.44
C ASP A 144 -2.45 18.09 6.29
N THR A 145 -1.35 17.40 6.64
CA THR A 145 -0.58 16.55 5.70
C THR A 145 -1.43 15.34 5.32
N PRO A 146 -1.41 14.89 4.04
CA PRO A 146 -2.17 13.71 3.66
C PRO A 146 -1.68 12.47 4.39
N LEU A 147 -2.63 11.58 4.69
CA LEU A 147 -2.33 10.39 5.46
C LEU A 147 -1.71 9.31 4.56
N PHE A 148 -0.46 8.96 4.85
CA PHE A 148 0.26 7.91 4.14
C PHE A 148 0.03 6.54 4.81
N LEU A 149 -0.78 5.70 4.17
CA LEU A 149 -1.17 4.37 4.65
C LEU A 149 -0.26 3.31 4.03
N ASN A 150 0.72 2.83 4.80
CA ASN A 150 1.75 1.92 4.31
C ASN A 150 1.39 0.44 4.57
N TYR A 151 1.20 -0.33 3.51
CA TYR A 151 1.14 -1.80 3.52
C TYR A 151 2.43 -2.47 3.06
N THR A 152 3.36 -1.71 2.45
CA THR A 152 4.61 -2.28 1.95
C THR A 152 5.48 -2.81 3.08
N ASN A 153 5.85 -4.09 2.98
CA ASN A 153 6.84 -4.71 3.83
C ASN A 153 8.27 -4.25 3.51
N PRO A 154 9.16 -4.14 4.53
CA PRO A 154 8.91 -4.39 5.95
C PRO A 154 8.15 -3.25 6.63
N MET A 155 6.89 -3.50 7.02
CA MET A 155 5.96 -2.42 7.38
C MET A 155 6.48 -1.57 8.54
N ALA A 156 6.96 -2.19 9.61
CA ALA A 156 7.46 -1.47 10.78
C ALA A 156 8.68 -0.59 10.47
N MET A 157 9.68 -1.11 9.74
CA MET A 157 10.88 -0.35 9.38
C MET A 157 10.55 0.79 8.40
N ASN A 158 9.69 0.52 7.41
CA ASN A 158 9.24 1.52 6.43
C ASN A 158 8.47 2.64 7.11
N THR A 159 7.48 2.31 7.93
CA THR A 159 6.66 3.30 8.66
C THR A 159 7.50 4.11 9.65
N TRP A 160 8.46 3.49 10.34
CA TRP A 160 9.37 4.23 11.23
C TRP A 160 10.27 5.18 10.43
N TYR A 161 10.85 4.73 9.33
CA TYR A 161 11.65 5.57 8.44
C TYR A 161 10.85 6.79 7.95
N CYS A 162 9.63 6.58 7.46
CA CYS A 162 8.79 7.66 6.97
C CYS A 162 8.45 8.69 8.06
N ASN A 163 8.05 8.23 9.25
CA ASN A 163 7.75 9.14 10.37
C ASN A 163 8.99 9.83 10.96
N THR A 164 10.20 9.31 10.69
CA THR A 164 11.44 10.01 11.07
C THR A 164 11.68 11.22 10.17
N LEU A 165 11.30 11.13 8.89
CA LEU A 165 11.46 12.22 7.92
C LEU A 165 10.29 13.20 7.92
N LEU A 166 9.08 12.68 8.07
CA LEU A 166 7.84 13.45 8.11
C LEU A 166 6.97 12.94 9.27
N PRO A 167 7.13 13.49 10.49
CA PRO A 167 6.41 13.04 11.68
C PRO A 167 4.89 13.03 11.50
N ASP A 168 4.25 12.02 12.09
CA ASP A 168 2.79 11.80 12.12
C ASP A 168 2.10 11.67 10.74
N SER A 169 2.86 11.58 9.65
CA SER A 169 2.32 11.42 8.31
C SER A 169 1.91 10.00 7.96
N THR A 170 2.53 8.99 8.60
CA THR A 170 2.50 7.62 8.10
C THR A 170 1.91 6.64 9.12
N ILE A 171 0.87 5.91 8.72
CA ILE A 171 0.31 4.79 9.48
C ILE A 171 0.64 3.49 8.76
N GLY A 172 1.26 2.56 9.50
CA GLY A 172 1.55 1.21 9.01
C GLY A 172 0.37 0.27 9.25
N LEU A 173 -0.02 -0.49 8.23
CA LEU A 173 -1.14 -1.42 8.28
C LEU A 173 -0.67 -2.84 7.95
N CYS A 174 -1.10 -3.81 8.76
CA CYS A 174 -0.80 -5.23 8.56
C CYS A 174 -1.98 -6.08 9.03
N HIS A 175 -2.27 -7.16 8.31
CA HIS A 175 -3.36 -8.10 8.60
C HIS A 175 -2.91 -9.26 9.52
N SER A 176 -1.61 -9.42 9.75
CA SER A 176 -1.08 -10.58 10.50
C SER A 176 -1.63 -10.65 11.92
N VAL A 177 -1.86 -9.53 12.59
CA VAL A 177 -2.35 -9.53 13.99
C VAL A 177 -3.75 -10.12 14.07
N GLN A 178 -4.64 -9.71 13.17
CA GLN A 178 -6.02 -10.20 13.09
C GLN A 178 -6.04 -11.69 12.74
N SER A 179 -5.25 -12.11 11.74
CA SER A 179 -5.16 -13.51 11.32
C SER A 179 -4.55 -14.41 12.41
N THR A 180 -3.49 -13.97 13.10
CA THR A 180 -2.90 -14.73 14.21
C THR A 180 -3.88 -14.86 15.37
N ALA A 181 -4.58 -13.78 15.74
CA ALA A 181 -5.60 -13.85 16.78
C ALA A 181 -6.74 -14.82 16.42
N GLN A 182 -7.18 -14.83 15.15
CA GLN A 182 -8.20 -15.76 14.66
C GLN A 182 -7.69 -17.22 14.71
N LEU A 183 -6.47 -17.47 14.24
CA LEU A 183 -5.85 -18.79 14.27
C LEU A 183 -5.76 -19.34 15.70
N LEU A 184 -5.31 -18.52 16.65
CA LEU A 184 -5.22 -18.91 18.06
C LEU A 184 -6.58 -19.21 18.67
N ARG A 185 -7.60 -18.38 18.39
CA ARG A 185 -8.98 -18.64 18.83
C ARG A 185 -9.51 -19.96 18.31
N SER A 186 -9.33 -20.24 17.01
CA SER A 186 -9.73 -21.50 16.40
C SER A 186 -9.02 -22.70 17.01
N ALA A 187 -7.71 -22.60 17.26
CA ALA A 187 -6.93 -23.67 17.89
C ALA A 187 -7.38 -23.96 19.33
N LEU A 188 -7.83 -22.94 20.06
CA LEU A 188 -8.31 -23.06 21.44
C LEU A 188 -9.81 -23.36 21.54
N GLY A 189 -10.55 -23.38 20.43
CA GLY A 189 -12.01 -23.55 20.43
C GLY A 189 -12.78 -22.39 21.05
N VAL A 190 -12.17 -21.19 21.14
CA VAL A 190 -12.76 -20.01 21.78
C VAL A 190 -13.43 -19.14 20.73
N LYS A 191 -14.65 -18.64 21.01
CA LYS A 191 -15.36 -17.73 20.11
C LYS A 191 -14.74 -16.34 20.15
N LYS A 192 -14.94 -15.57 19.08
CA LYS A 192 -14.64 -14.14 19.07
C LYS A 192 -15.67 -13.45 19.98
N GLU A 193 -15.22 -12.83 21.06
CA GLU A 193 -16.04 -11.88 21.82
C GLU A 193 -16.14 -10.59 21.00
N GLU A 194 -17.35 -10.01 20.95
CA GLU A 194 -17.68 -8.80 20.17
C GLU A 194 -16.96 -7.54 20.69
#